data_AF-A0A1G1DAL7-F1
#
_entry.id   AF-A0A1G1DAL7-F1
#
_cell.length_a   1.000
_cell.length_b   1.000
_cell.length_c   1.000
_cell.angle_alpha   90.00
_cell.angle_beta   90.00
_cell.angle_gamma   90.00
#
_symmetry.space_group_name_H-M   'P 1'
#
loop_
_entity.id
_entity.type
_entity.pdbx_description
1 polymer ?
#
loop_
_entity_poly.entity_id
_entity_poly.type
_entity_poly.pdbx_seq_one_letter_code
_entity_poly.pdbx_strand_id
1 'polypeptide(L)'
;MRYFNKAIDIIIKLMIPLVILALLMGIARIFLDLRVVFKSSTIISGFDIMITNILTMFVVVELLKSIIEYFEIHRLRITFITDAALVFILREIMIGVYQHKIDALEMASLALLLLVIGGIRTLAIVYSPDRTREVKKDE
;
A
#
# COMPACT_ATOMS: atom_id res chain seq x y z
N MET A 1 20.05 16.55 -17.44
CA MET A 1 18.82 17.07 -16.81
C MET A 1 17.60 17.02 -17.74
N ARG A 2 17.57 17.67 -18.92
CA ARG A 2 16.37 17.72 -19.77
C ARG A 2 15.89 16.35 -20.31
N TYR A 3 16.80 15.45 -20.66
CA TYR A 3 16.46 14.07 -21.08
C TYR A 3 15.99 13.19 -19.91
N PHE A 4 16.59 13.37 -18.73
CA PHE A 4 16.19 12.63 -17.52
C PHE A 4 14.76 12.99 -17.11
N ASN A 5 14.44 14.28 -16.99
CA ASN A 5 13.08 14.72 -16.66
C ASN A 5 12.07 14.29 -17.72
N LYS A 6 12.44 14.31 -19.01
CA LYS A 6 11.57 13.83 -20.10
C LYS A 6 11.33 12.32 -20.02
N ALA A 7 12.34 11.53 -19.64
CA ALA A 7 12.18 10.11 -19.42
C ALA A 7 11.26 9.82 -18.23
N ILE A 8 11.44 10.52 -17.11
CA ILE A 8 10.56 10.42 -15.93
C ILE A 8 9.12 10.78 -16.31
N ASP A 9 8.90 11.90 -17.01
CA ASP A 9 7.56 12.35 -17.40
C ASP A 9 6.84 11.34 -18.33
N ILE A 10 7.59 10.69 -19.23
CA ILE A 10 7.08 9.59 -20.06
C ILE A 10 6.70 8.37 -19.20
N ILE A 11 7.54 7.99 -18.24
CA ILE A 11 7.27 6.86 -17.33
C ILE A 11 6.00 7.14 -16.53
N ILE A 12 5.84 8.34 -15.96
CA ILE A 12 4.65 8.73 -15.19
C ILE A 12 3.39 8.67 -16.05
N LYS A 13 3.43 9.24 -17.26
CA LYS A 13 2.31 9.15 -18.22
C LYS A 13 1.94 7.72 -18.57
N LEU A 14 2.90 6.79 -18.57
CA LEU A 14 2.67 5.37 -18.82
C LEU A 14 2.15 4.63 -17.58
N MET A 15 2.55 5.05 -16.37
CA MET A 15 2.12 4.43 -15.11
C MET A 15 0.66 4.67 -14.80
N ILE A 16 0.13 5.87 -15.06
CA ILE A 16 -1.28 6.21 -14.82
C ILE A 16 -2.24 5.21 -15.50
N PRO A 17 -2.18 4.97 -16.83
CA PRO A 17 -3.05 4.00 -17.47
C PRO A 17 -2.79 2.57 -17.00
N LEU A 18 -1.54 2.20 -16.67
CA LEU A 18 -1.23 0.88 -16.12
C LEU A 18 -1.95 0.64 -14.78
N VAL A 19 -1.99 1.63 -13.90
CA VAL A 19 -2.68 1.50 -12.61
C VAL A 19 -4.19 1.47 -12.79
N ILE A 20 -4.74 2.30 -13.68
CA ILE A 20 -6.16 2.23 -14.04
C ILE A 20 -6.51 0.81 -14.53
N LEU A 21 -5.69 0.23 -15.41
CA LEU A 21 -5.87 -1.13 -15.89
C LEU A 21 -5.77 -2.17 -14.75
N ALA A 22 -4.80 -2.03 -13.84
CA ALA A 22 -4.67 -2.93 -12.70
C ALA A 22 -5.87 -2.87 -11.75
N LEU A 23 -6.40 -1.67 -11.49
CA LEU A 23 -7.63 -1.47 -10.72
C LEU A 23 -8.82 -2.13 -11.41
N LEU A 24 -8.96 -1.94 -12.73
CA LEU A 24 -10.01 -2.60 -13.52
C LEU A 24 -9.89 -4.12 -13.51
N MET A 25 -8.67 -4.66 -13.64
CA MET A 25 -8.42 -6.10 -13.53
C MET A 25 -8.80 -6.63 -12.15
N GLY A 26 -8.54 -5.87 -11.10
CA GLY A 26 -8.96 -6.19 -9.73
C GLY A 26 -10.46 -6.36 -9.58
N ILE A 27 -11.18 -5.34 -10.02
CA ILE A 27 -12.64 -5.34 -10.03
C ILE A 27 -13.15 -6.54 -10.85
N ALA A 28 -12.62 -6.74 -12.06
CA ALA A 28 -12.99 -7.86 -12.92
C ALA A 28 -12.75 -9.23 -12.24
N ARG A 29 -11.64 -9.38 -11.51
CA ARG A 29 -11.34 -10.63 -10.79
C ARG A 29 -12.35 -10.92 -9.69
N ILE A 30 -12.80 -9.90 -8.95
CA ILE A 30 -13.84 -10.05 -7.91
C ILE A 30 -15.14 -10.59 -8.53
N PHE A 31 -15.54 -10.06 -9.69
CA PHE A 31 -16.72 -10.57 -10.40
C PHE A 31 -16.57 -12.03 -10.85
N LEU A 32 -15.37 -12.44 -11.27
CA LEU A 32 -15.09 -13.84 -11.64
C LEU A 32 -15.13 -14.77 -10.44
N ASP A 33 -14.51 -14.38 -9.33
CA ASP A 33 -14.49 -15.18 -8.10
C ASP A 33 -15.90 -15.33 -7.52
N LEU A 34 -16.73 -14.29 -7.56
CA LEU A 34 -18.15 -14.35 -7.17
C LEU A 34 -18.91 -15.42 -7.96
N ARG A 35 -18.68 -15.51 -9.28
CA ARG A 35 -19.29 -16.55 -10.14
C ARG A 35 -18.86 -17.97 -9.75
N VAL A 36 -17.65 -18.15 -9.24
CA VAL A 36 -17.12 -19.44 -8.81
C VAL A 36 -17.75 -19.88 -7.48
N VAL A 37 -17.99 -18.96 -6.54
CA VAL A 37 -18.67 -19.25 -5.26
C VAL A 37 -20.07 -19.84 -5.49
N PHE A 38 -20.81 -19.35 -6.48
CA PHE A 38 -22.12 -19.90 -6.84
C PHE A 38 -22.08 -21.32 -7.43
N LYS A 39 -20.91 -21.84 -7.83
CA LYS A 39 -20.74 -23.20 -8.38
C LYS A 39 -20.17 -24.21 -7.40
N SER A 40 -19.57 -23.78 -6.28
CA SER A 40 -18.93 -24.68 -5.31
C SER A 40 -19.94 -25.35 -4.37
N SER A 41 -19.70 -26.62 -4.03
CA SER A 41 -20.58 -27.45 -3.18
C SER A 41 -20.69 -26.99 -1.72
N THR A 42 -19.80 -26.10 -1.27
CA THR A 42 -19.79 -25.55 0.10
C THR A 42 -19.50 -24.06 0.04
N ILE A 43 -20.48 -23.24 0.43
CA ILE A 43 -20.41 -21.77 0.37
C ILE A 43 -19.18 -21.24 1.12
N ILE A 44 -18.88 -21.80 2.29
CA ILE A 44 -17.79 -21.36 3.18
C ILE A 44 -16.42 -21.41 2.50
N SER A 45 -16.09 -22.51 1.83
CA SER A 45 -14.81 -22.66 1.12
C SER A 45 -14.67 -21.68 -0.05
N GLY A 46 -15.77 -21.35 -0.73
CA GLY A 46 -15.78 -20.36 -1.80
C GLY A 46 -15.46 -18.95 -1.29
N PHE A 47 -15.99 -18.58 -0.12
CA PHE A 47 -15.70 -17.29 0.51
C PHE A 47 -14.24 -17.17 0.97
N ASP A 48 -13.64 -18.23 1.51
CA ASP A 48 -12.22 -18.21 1.93
C ASP A 48 -11.26 -17.97 0.77
N ILE A 49 -11.52 -18.61 -0.37
CA ILE A 49 -10.74 -18.41 -1.60
C ILE A 49 -10.95 -17.00 -2.13
N MET A 50 -12.19 -16.51 -2.14
CA MET A 50 -12.52 -15.17 -2.61
C MET A 50 -11.84 -14.09 -1.77
N ILE A 51 -11.92 -14.18 -0.44
CA ILE A 51 -11.32 -13.18 0.45
C ILE A 51 -9.79 -13.23 0.34
N THR A 52 -9.19 -14.42 0.28
CA THR A 52 -7.75 -14.57 0.04
C THR A 52 -7.32 -13.89 -1.26
N ASN A 53 -8.02 -14.15 -2.37
CA ASN A 53 -7.72 -13.54 -3.67
C ASN A 53 -7.90 -12.02 -3.66
N ILE A 54 -8.98 -11.51 -3.03
CA ILE A 54 -9.21 -10.07 -2.86
C ILE A 54 -8.04 -9.45 -2.12
N LEU A 55 -7.59 -10.08 -1.04
CA LEU A 55 -6.57 -9.54 -0.18
C LEU A 55 -5.20 -9.55 -0.85
N THR A 56 -4.86 -10.60 -1.61
CA THR A 56 -3.71 -10.64 -2.51
C THR A 56 -3.79 -9.58 -3.61
N MET A 57 -4.96 -9.38 -4.21
CA MET A 57 -5.16 -8.38 -5.27
C MET A 57 -5.00 -6.96 -4.71
N PHE A 58 -5.53 -6.72 -3.52
CA PHE A 58 -5.36 -5.48 -2.79
C PHE A 58 -3.85 -5.17 -2.67
N VAL A 59 -2.96 -6.16 -2.47
CA VAL A 59 -1.50 -5.93 -2.30
C VAL A 59 -0.93 -5.30 -3.56
N VAL A 60 -1.31 -5.87 -4.71
CA VAL A 60 -0.90 -5.38 -6.03
C VAL A 60 -1.37 -3.94 -6.23
N VAL A 61 -2.61 -3.62 -5.85
CA VAL A 61 -3.15 -2.25 -5.94
C VAL A 61 -2.35 -1.28 -5.08
N GLU A 62 -2.04 -1.63 -3.83
CA GLU A 62 -1.30 -0.75 -2.91
C GLU A 62 0.12 -0.48 -3.41
N LEU A 63 0.80 -1.51 -3.92
CA LEU A 63 2.13 -1.37 -4.50
C LEU A 63 2.10 -0.41 -5.69
N LEU A 64 1.14 -0.58 -6.58
CA LEU A 64 0.97 0.31 -7.74
C LEU A 64 0.64 1.75 -7.33
N LYS A 65 -0.27 1.93 -6.35
CA LYS A 65 -0.60 3.23 -5.79
C LYS A 65 0.61 3.90 -5.14
N SER A 66 1.38 3.16 -4.34
CA SER A 66 2.58 3.67 -3.67
C SER A 66 3.65 4.14 -4.67
N ILE A 67 3.79 3.41 -5.79
CA ILE A 67 4.70 3.81 -6.87
C ILE A 67 4.20 5.08 -7.57
N ILE A 68 2.89 5.23 -7.85
CA ILE A 68 2.38 6.49 -8.40
C ILE A 68 2.62 7.64 -7.43
N GLU A 69 2.29 7.47 -6.16
CA GLU A 69 2.41 8.52 -5.14
C GLU A 69 3.86 9.02 -5.03
N TYR A 70 4.82 8.10 -5.11
CA TYR A 70 6.25 8.41 -5.23
C TYR A 70 6.55 9.34 -6.41
N PHE A 71 5.99 9.04 -7.58
CA PHE A 71 6.27 9.77 -8.81
C PHE A 71 5.48 11.09 -8.96
N GLU A 72 4.26 11.16 -8.44
CA GLU A 72 3.38 12.31 -8.58
C GLU A 72 3.83 13.49 -7.71
N ILE A 73 4.25 13.22 -6.47
CA ILE A 73 4.61 14.26 -5.49
C ILE A 73 5.97 14.91 -5.85
N HIS A 74 6.80 14.30 -6.72
CA HIS A 74 8.14 14.75 -7.13
C HIS A 74 9.10 15.10 -5.96
N ARG A 75 8.71 14.79 -4.71
CA ARG A 75 9.42 15.04 -3.47
C ARG A 75 9.09 13.94 -2.47
N LEU A 76 10.12 13.20 -2.07
CA LEU A 76 10.02 12.15 -1.07
C LEU A 76 10.06 12.75 0.33
N ARG A 77 8.91 13.15 0.88
CA ARG A 77 8.85 13.37 2.33
C ARG A 77 8.82 12.01 3.01
N ILE A 78 9.70 11.81 3.99
CA ILE A 78 9.77 10.57 4.78
C ILE A 78 8.39 10.20 5.32
N THR A 79 7.59 11.18 5.72
CA THR A 79 6.22 10.96 6.21
C THR A 79 5.34 10.20 5.23
N PHE A 80 5.41 10.48 3.92
CA PHE A 80 4.59 9.77 2.92
C PHE A 80 5.04 8.32 2.74
N ILE A 81 6.35 8.08 2.72
CA ILE A 81 6.90 6.72 2.59
C ILE A 81 6.54 5.89 3.83
N THR A 82 6.66 6.48 5.01
CA THR A 82 6.32 5.82 6.27
C THR A 82 4.81 5.52 6.36
N ASP A 83 3.95 6.42 5.88
CA ASP A 83 2.50 6.19 5.80
C ASP A 83 2.16 5.02 4.87
N ALA A 84 2.76 4.97 3.68
CA ALA A 84 2.59 3.85 2.75
C ALA A 84 3.09 2.52 3.35
N ALA A 85 4.24 2.55 4.03
CA ALA A 85 4.80 1.37 4.68
C ALA A 85 3.90 0.84 5.82
N LEU A 86 3.30 1.73 6.62
CA LEU A 86 2.34 1.34 7.66
C LEU A 86 1.12 0.64 7.05
N VAL A 87 0.52 1.20 6.00
CA VAL A 87 -0.63 0.59 5.31
C VAL A 87 -0.26 -0.78 4.72
N PHE A 88 0.93 -0.89 4.13
CA PHE A 88 1.42 -2.15 3.58
C PHE A 88 1.56 -3.25 4.64
N ILE A 89 2.14 -2.94 5.80
CA ILE A 89 2.33 -3.93 6.88
C ILE A 89 1.00 -4.31 7.54
N LEU A 90 0.12 -3.33 7.80
CA LEU A 90 -1.21 -3.61 8.35
C LEU A 90 -1.99 -4.59 7.48
N ARG A 91 -1.86 -4.45 6.17
CA ARG A 91 -2.41 -5.37 5.19
C ARG A 91 -1.79 -6.77 5.29
N GLU A 92 -0.47 -6.89 5.38
CA GLU A 92 0.19 -8.20 5.52
C GLU A 92 -0.33 -8.95 6.75
N ILE A 93 -0.52 -8.23 7.85
CA ILE A 93 -1.14 -8.75 9.06
C ILE A 93 -2.58 -9.19 8.80
N MET A 94 -3.40 -8.38 8.11
CA MET A 94 -4.76 -8.80 7.75
C MET A 94 -4.75 -10.11 6.94
N ILE A 95 -3.80 -10.29 6.01
CA ILE A 95 -3.70 -11.50 5.19
C ILE A 95 -3.38 -12.70 6.03
N GLY A 96 -2.30 -12.60 6.79
CA GLY A 96 -1.83 -13.73 7.55
C GLY A 96 -2.79 -14.13 8.69
N VAL A 97 -3.52 -13.16 9.27
CA VAL A 97 -4.60 -13.42 10.23
C VAL A 97 -5.76 -14.11 9.54
N TYR A 98 -6.21 -13.63 8.38
CA TYR A 98 -7.32 -14.23 7.66
C TYR A 98 -7.01 -15.66 7.21
N GLN A 99 -5.81 -15.88 6.67
CA GLN A 99 -5.38 -17.19 6.21
C GLN A 99 -5.05 -18.17 7.34
N HIS A 100 -5.06 -17.71 8.60
CA HIS A 100 -4.63 -18.49 9.77
C HIS A 100 -3.23 -19.10 9.59
N LYS A 101 -2.33 -18.38 8.91
CA LYS A 101 -0.98 -18.84 8.56
C LYS A 101 0.14 -18.11 9.30
N ILE A 102 -0.20 -17.11 10.11
CA ILE A 102 0.79 -16.38 10.90
C ILE A 102 1.28 -17.25 12.05
N ASP A 103 2.57 -17.52 12.05
CA ASP A 103 3.26 -18.07 13.21
C ASP A 103 3.47 -16.97 14.27
N ALA A 104 3.59 -17.36 15.54
CA ALA A 104 3.79 -16.43 16.66
C ALA A 104 5.04 -15.56 16.46
N LEU A 105 6.11 -16.11 15.87
CA LEU A 105 7.33 -15.38 15.55
C LEU A 105 7.12 -14.35 14.44
N GLU A 106 6.36 -14.71 13.40
CA GLU A 106 6.02 -13.81 12.30
C GLU A 106 5.14 -12.66 12.80
N MET A 107 4.16 -12.95 13.65
CA MET A 107 3.32 -11.94 14.30
C MET A 107 4.14 -10.96 15.13
N ALA A 108 5.07 -11.47 15.94
CA ALA A 108 5.96 -10.64 16.76
C ALA A 108 6.89 -9.78 15.90
N SER A 109 7.39 -10.31 14.78
CA SER A 109 8.25 -9.59 13.84
C SER A 109 7.51 -8.45 13.15
N LEU A 110 6.28 -8.70 12.68
CA LEU A 110 5.42 -7.67 12.07
C LEU A 110 5.00 -6.60 13.08
N ALA A 111 4.72 -6.99 14.33
CA ALA A 111 4.40 -6.04 15.40
C ALA A 111 5.59 -5.14 15.75
N LEU A 112 6.80 -5.70 15.85
CA LEU A 112 8.01 -4.95 16.09
C LEU A 112 8.29 -3.97 14.94
N LEU A 113 8.14 -4.42 13.69
CA LEU A 113 8.31 -3.59 12.51
C LEU A 113 7.32 -2.41 12.50
N LEU A 114 6.05 -2.67 12.82
CA LEU A 114 5.02 -1.65 12.98
C LEU A 114 5.40 -0.62 14.04
N LEU A 115 5.92 -1.07 15.19
CA LEU A 115 6.35 -0.19 16.28
C LEU A 115 7.48 0.74 15.83
N VAL A 116 8.49 0.19 15.16
CA VAL A 116 9.65 0.96 14.67
C VAL A 116 9.20 2.02 13.66
N ILE A 117 8.40 1.63 12.67
CA ILE A 117 7.91 2.53 11.62
C ILE A 117 6.97 3.59 12.20
N GLY A 118 6.08 3.20 13.12
CA GLY A 118 5.21 4.14 13.85
C GLY A 118 6.01 5.15 14.68
N GLY A 119 7.09 4.70 15.33
CA GLY A 119 8.03 5.56 16.04
C GLY A 119 8.72 6.56 15.10
N ILE A 120 9.26 6.09 13.97
CA ILE A 120 9.88 6.94 12.94
C ILE A 120 8.89 7.97 12.42
N ARG A 121 7.64 7.58 12.13
CA ARG A 121 6.58 8.49 11.68
C ARG A 121 6.34 9.61 12.70
N THR A 122 6.18 9.22 13.96
CA THR A 122 5.90 10.16 15.05
C THR A 122 7.04 11.15 15.21
N LEU A 123 8.29 10.68 15.21
CA LEU A 123 9.47 11.54 15.25
C LEU A 123 9.56 12.45 14.02
N ALA A 124 9.30 11.93 12.83
CA ALA A 124 9.33 12.71 11.59
C ALA A 124 8.29 13.84 11.59
N ILE A 125 7.12 13.64 12.20
CA ILE A 125 6.08 14.67 12.33
C ILE A 125 6.46 15.70 13.39
N VAL A 126 6.92 15.26 14.56
CA VAL A 126 7.26 16.15 15.70
C VAL A 126 8.48 17.02 15.41
N TYR A 127 9.51 16.46 14.78
CA TYR A 127 10.77 17.14 14.49
C TYR A 127 10.84 17.71 13.05
N SER A 128 9.73 17.68 12.29
CA SER A 128 9.72 18.25 10.92
C SER A 128 10.08 19.74 10.94
N PRO A 129 11.18 20.18 10.31
CA PRO A 129 11.69 21.56 10.38
C PRO A 129 10.79 22.64 9.78
N ASP A 130 9.68 22.27 9.15
CA ASP A 130 8.73 23.24 8.57
C ASP A 130 8.02 24.07 9.66
N ARG A 131 7.94 23.60 10.91
CA ARG A 131 7.31 24.34 12.02
C ARG A 131 8.20 25.41 12.65
N THR A 132 9.52 25.35 12.46
CA THR A 132 10.47 26.26 13.12
C THR A 132 10.72 27.53 12.30
N ARG A 133 10.26 27.60 11.04
CA ARG A 133 10.44 28.78 10.18
C ARG A 133 9.34 29.84 10.30
N GLU A 134 8.14 29.49 10.75
CA GLU A 134 7.07 30.47 10.97
C GLU A 134 7.29 31.27 12.26
N VAL A 135 7.76 30.63 13.33
CA VAL A 135 7.98 31.31 14.63
C VAL A 135 9.08 32.38 14.58
N LYS A 136 10.04 32.28 13.65
CA LYS A 136 11.17 33.21 13.55
C LYS A 136 10.95 34.39 12.59
N LYS A 137 9.75 34.52 12.00
CA LYS A 137 9.42 35.63 11.09
C LYS A 137 8.63 36.75 11.78
N ASP A 138 8.23 36.51 13.04
CA ASP A 138 7.44 37.43 13.86
C ASP A 138 8.24 37.99 15.07
N GLU A 139 9.57 37.79 15.11
CA GLU A 139 10.53 38.51 15.97
C GLU A 139 11.33 39.52 15.15
#